data_AF-A0A936FV72-F1
#
_entry.id   AF-A0A936FV72-F1
#
_cell.length_a   1.000
_cell.length_b   1.000
_cell.length_c   1.000
_cell.angle_alpha   90.00
_cell.angle_beta   90.00
_cell.angle_gamma   90.00
#
_symmetry.space_group_name_H-M   'P 1'
#
loop_
_entity.id
_entity.type
_entity.pdbx_description
1 polymer ?
#
loop_
_entity_poly.entity_id
_entity_poly.type
_entity_poly.pdbx_seq_one_letter_code
_entity_poly.pdbx_strand_id
1 'polypeptide(L)'
;MKYLLSIVFLFVFWCIGSAQNGAMEFPKRFTPTIVAEQLYSSQNVYEIMPEFYKHIALSYKDRDILDNMIKSKYPQGYFFYPYISYTYPKDDISNLLDIESFEIKATNNNKTVSEKAYGVQLSDEQKDILKKVPFGENINIHISFKYKNPKYRNIYFQETIQ
;
A
#
# COMPACT_ATOMS: atom_id res chain seq x y z
N MET A 1 -22.05 -2.83 -58.82
CA MET A 1 -22.37 -3.65 -57.63
C MET A 1 -21.24 -4.55 -57.12
N LYS A 2 -20.37 -5.13 -57.97
CA LYS A 2 -19.31 -6.06 -57.51
C LYS A 2 -18.32 -5.48 -56.48
N TYR A 3 -17.97 -4.18 -56.60
CA TYR A 3 -17.00 -3.54 -55.70
C TYR A 3 -17.59 -3.04 -54.38
N LEU A 4 -18.92 -2.90 -54.28
CA LEU A 4 -19.58 -2.45 -53.07
C LEU A 4 -19.45 -3.50 -51.96
N LEU A 5 -19.58 -4.78 -52.32
CA LEU A 5 -19.45 -5.90 -51.39
C LEU A 5 -18.02 -5.99 -50.82
N SER A 6 -17.01 -5.77 -51.66
CA SER A 6 -15.60 -5.78 -51.25
C SER A 6 -15.24 -4.62 -50.32
N ILE A 7 -15.81 -3.44 -50.54
CA ILE A 7 -15.60 -2.27 -49.67
C ILE A 7 -16.24 -2.49 -48.30
N VAL A 8 -17.45 -3.06 -48.25
CA VAL A 8 -18.11 -3.39 -46.99
C VAL A 8 -17.32 -4.46 -46.21
N PHE A 9 -16.78 -5.46 -46.90
CA PHE A 9 -15.97 -6.51 -46.25
C PHE A 9 -14.68 -5.93 -45.64
N LEU A 10 -13.98 -5.04 -46.36
CA LEU A 10 -12.79 -4.35 -45.85
C LEU A 10 -13.09 -3.47 -44.63
N PHE A 11 -14.25 -2.81 -44.60
CA PHE A 11 -14.64 -1.95 -43.48
C PHE A 11 -14.94 -2.77 -42.21
N VAL A 12 -15.57 -3.94 -42.34
CA VAL A 12 -15.85 -4.83 -41.21
C VAL A 12 -14.56 -5.38 -40.59
N PHE A 13 -13.55 -5.71 -41.41
CA PHE A 13 -12.25 -6.18 -40.90
C PHE A 13 -11.47 -5.11 -40.14
N TRP A 14 -11.59 -3.84 -40.51
CA TRP A 14 -10.95 -2.73 -39.79
C TRP A 14 -11.59 -2.45 -38.43
N CYS A 15 -12.91 -2.62 -38.30
CA CYS A 15 -13.61 -2.39 -37.04
C CYS A 15 -13.28 -3.45 -35.97
N ILE A 16 -13.01 -4.71 -36.36
CA ILE A 16 -12.75 -5.80 -35.41
C ILE A 16 -11.36 -5.68 -34.77
N GLY A 17 -10.36 -5.16 -35.50
CA GLY A 17 -8.98 -5.00 -35.00
C GLY A 17 -8.82 -3.97 -33.88
N SER A 18 -9.78 -3.07 -33.70
CA SER A 18 -9.72 -2.02 -32.67
C SER A 18 -10.36 -2.42 -31.32
N ALA A 19 -10.96 -3.62 -31.24
CA ALA A 19 -11.69 -4.05 -30.04
C ALA A 19 -10.85 -4.82 -29.00
N GLN A 20 -9.56 -5.09 -29.26
CA GLN A 20 -8.70 -5.87 -28.37
C GLN A 20 -7.61 -5.06 -27.63
N ASN A 21 -7.65 -3.73 -27.67
CA ASN A 21 -6.66 -2.88 -26.98
C ASN A 21 -7.09 -2.44 -25.57
N GLY A 22 -7.99 -3.18 -24.93
CA GLY A 22 -8.12 -3.13 -23.48
C GLY A 22 -7.12 -4.12 -22.91
N ALA A 23 -5.94 -3.68 -22.48
CA ALA A 23 -5.06 -4.48 -21.65
C ALA A 23 -5.87 -4.93 -20.43
N MET A 24 -6.42 -6.15 -20.49
CA MET A 24 -7.09 -6.76 -19.36
C MET A 24 -5.97 -7.15 -18.39
N GLU A 25 -5.48 -6.17 -17.63
CA GLU A 25 -4.57 -6.41 -16.53
C GLU A 25 -5.30 -7.33 -15.56
N PHE A 26 -4.75 -8.53 -15.33
CA PHE A 26 -5.18 -9.34 -14.21
C PHE A 26 -5.16 -8.47 -12.94
N PRO A 27 -6.16 -8.58 -12.05
CA PRO A 27 -6.16 -7.82 -10.81
C PRO A 27 -4.82 -8.07 -10.12
N LYS A 28 -4.00 -7.01 -10.03
CA LYS A 28 -2.70 -7.07 -9.34
C LYS A 28 -2.95 -7.65 -7.96
N ARG A 29 -2.10 -8.59 -7.52
CA ARG A 29 -2.11 -9.02 -6.12
C ARG A 29 -1.96 -7.76 -5.27
N PHE A 30 -2.97 -7.48 -4.44
CA PHE A 30 -2.93 -6.36 -3.49
C PHE A 30 -2.02 -6.66 -2.29
N THR A 31 -1.57 -7.90 -2.14
CA THR A 31 -0.60 -8.29 -1.12
C THR A 31 0.81 -8.04 -1.66
N PRO A 32 1.57 -7.08 -1.11
CA PRO A 32 2.95 -6.87 -1.53
C PRO A 32 3.78 -8.12 -1.22
N THR A 33 4.70 -8.45 -2.13
CA THR A 33 5.61 -9.59 -2.00
C THR A 33 7.01 -9.11 -1.70
N ILE A 34 7.67 -9.72 -0.72
CA ILE A 34 9.07 -9.42 -0.37
C ILE A 34 9.96 -10.64 -0.58
N VAL A 35 11.15 -10.40 -1.11
CA VAL A 35 12.16 -11.45 -1.32
C VAL A 35 12.76 -11.84 0.04
N ALA A 36 12.99 -13.14 0.25
CA ALA A 36 13.48 -13.71 1.51
C ALA A 36 14.77 -13.04 2.02
N GLU A 37 15.73 -12.84 1.12
CA GLU A 37 17.01 -12.22 1.44
C GLU A 37 16.82 -10.78 1.93
N GLN A 38 15.92 -10.03 1.29
CA GLN A 38 15.57 -8.67 1.71
C GLN A 38 14.90 -8.69 3.09
N LEU A 39 13.96 -9.61 3.31
CA LEU A 39 13.28 -9.77 4.59
C LEU A 39 14.25 -10.04 5.73
N TYR A 40 15.26 -10.89 5.53
CA TYR A 40 16.25 -11.23 6.55
C TYR A 40 17.29 -10.12 6.81
N SER A 41 17.59 -9.30 5.80
CA SER A 41 18.48 -8.15 5.94
C SER A 41 17.82 -6.91 6.52
N SER A 42 16.48 -6.89 6.55
CA SER A 42 15.70 -5.71 6.90
C SER A 42 15.97 -5.25 8.34
N GLN A 43 16.26 -3.96 8.52
CA GLN A 43 16.50 -3.34 9.82
C GLN A 43 15.30 -2.56 10.32
N ASN A 44 14.47 -2.04 9.41
CA ASN A 44 13.33 -1.22 9.74
C ASN A 44 12.08 -1.64 8.96
N VAL A 45 10.92 -1.21 9.45
CA VAL A 45 9.62 -1.54 8.86
C VAL A 45 9.43 -0.95 7.45
N TYR A 46 10.13 0.14 7.11
CA TYR A 46 10.08 0.73 5.78
C TYR A 46 10.71 -0.16 4.71
N GLU A 47 11.70 -0.97 5.06
CA GLU A 47 12.35 -1.92 4.13
C GLU A 47 11.47 -3.13 3.83
N ILE A 48 10.64 -3.51 4.81
CA ILE A 48 9.69 -4.62 4.69
C ILE A 48 8.44 -4.19 3.93
N MET A 49 8.00 -2.95 4.13
CA MET A 49 6.75 -2.44 3.56
C MET A 49 6.93 -1.00 3.02
N PRO A 50 7.70 -0.81 1.93
CA PRO A 50 8.12 0.53 1.47
C PRO A 50 6.97 1.44 1.04
N GLU A 51 5.81 0.85 0.73
CA GLU A 51 4.65 1.53 0.15
C GLU A 51 3.44 1.58 1.08
N PHE A 52 3.58 1.26 2.38
CA PHE A 52 2.44 1.21 3.30
C PHE A 52 1.65 2.53 3.36
N TYR A 53 2.33 3.67 3.15
CA TYR A 53 1.71 5.00 3.13
C TYR A 53 0.62 5.14 2.07
N LYS A 54 0.71 4.36 0.98
CA LYS A 54 -0.26 4.35 -0.11
C LYS A 54 -1.56 3.64 0.26
N HIS A 55 -1.50 2.75 1.26
CA HIS A 55 -2.57 1.85 1.61
C HIS A 55 -3.14 2.12 3.01
N ILE A 56 -2.78 3.24 3.65
CA ILE A 56 -3.28 3.58 4.98
C ILE A 56 -4.81 3.71 4.95
N ALA A 57 -5.48 2.75 5.59
CA ALA A 57 -6.89 2.80 5.86
C ALA A 57 -7.15 3.71 7.06
N LEU A 58 -7.75 4.87 6.81
CA LEU A 58 -8.08 5.86 7.84
C LEU A 58 -9.58 5.87 8.13
N SER A 59 -9.94 6.16 9.37
CA SER A 59 -11.31 6.53 9.69
C SER A 59 -11.69 7.82 8.94
N TYR A 60 -12.97 8.03 8.65
CA TYR A 60 -13.45 9.26 8.01
C TYR A 60 -12.99 10.52 8.75
N LYS A 61 -12.99 10.47 10.08
CA LYS A 61 -12.55 11.57 10.94
C LYS A 61 -11.05 11.86 10.81
N ASP A 62 -10.21 10.83 10.83
CA ASP A 62 -8.75 11.01 10.70
C ASP A 62 -8.36 11.46 9.30
N ARG A 63 -9.08 10.97 8.29
CA ARG A 63 -8.96 11.43 6.91
C ARG A 63 -9.27 12.91 6.78
N ASP A 64 -10.39 13.38 7.33
CA ASP A 64 -10.76 14.80 7.27
C ASP A 64 -9.70 15.69 7.95
N ILE A 65 -9.15 15.25 9.09
CA ILE A 65 -8.06 15.94 9.78
C ILE A 65 -6.81 16.04 8.88
N LEU A 66 -6.35 14.92 8.33
CA LEU A 66 -5.17 14.87 7.46
C LEU A 66 -5.37 15.69 6.19
N ASP A 67 -6.54 15.57 5.57
CA ASP A 67 -6.90 16.32 4.37
C ASP A 67 -6.86 17.83 4.62
N ASN A 68 -7.37 18.29 5.76
CA ASN A 68 -7.33 19.70 6.14
C ASN A 68 -5.90 20.19 6.44
N MET A 69 -5.06 19.37 7.08
CA MET A 69 -3.65 19.69 7.28
C MET A 69 -2.91 19.82 5.95
N ILE A 70 -3.11 18.88 5.02
CA ILE A 70 -2.46 18.88 3.71
C ILE A 70 -2.95 20.07 2.87
N LYS A 71 -4.26 20.34 2.83
CA LYS A 71 -4.82 21.52 2.14
C LYS A 71 -4.21 22.83 2.62
N SER A 72 -3.94 22.96 3.92
CA SER A 72 -3.31 24.17 4.48
C SER A 72 -1.91 24.46 3.91
N LYS A 73 -1.17 23.42 3.49
CA LYS A 73 0.14 23.53 2.84
C LYS A 73 0.04 23.95 1.37
N TYR A 74 -1.10 23.73 0.72
CA TYR A 74 -1.33 24.03 -0.70
C TYR A 74 -2.51 25.00 -0.90
N PRO A 75 -2.42 26.24 -0.40
CA PRO A 75 -3.55 27.19 -0.37
C PRO A 75 -4.03 27.63 -1.76
N GLN A 76 -3.18 27.51 -2.79
CA GLN A 76 -3.50 27.92 -4.17
C GLN A 76 -4.05 26.79 -5.06
N GLY A 77 -4.33 25.61 -4.50
CA GLY A 77 -4.98 24.54 -5.26
C GLY A 77 -4.10 23.85 -6.31
N TYR A 78 -2.78 24.07 -6.31
CA TYR A 78 -1.80 23.31 -7.12
C TYR A 78 -1.72 21.81 -6.76
N PHE A 79 -2.60 21.35 -5.89
CA PHE A 79 -2.68 19.99 -5.40
C PHE A 79 -4.03 19.43 -5.84
N PHE A 80 -4.03 18.45 -6.74
CA PHE A 80 -5.24 17.75 -7.17
C PHE A 80 -5.82 16.97 -5.99
N TYR A 81 -6.84 17.55 -5.36
CA TYR A 81 -7.63 16.96 -4.30
C TYR A 81 -9.07 16.78 -4.80
N PRO A 82 -9.72 15.62 -4.60
CA PRO A 82 -9.24 14.42 -3.89
C PRO A 82 -8.31 13.56 -4.76
N TYR A 83 -7.48 12.74 -4.11
CA TYR A 83 -6.75 11.67 -4.78
C TYR A 83 -7.73 10.73 -5.46
N ILE A 84 -7.57 10.57 -6.78
CA ILE A 84 -8.37 9.67 -7.63
C ILE A 84 -8.27 8.20 -7.13
N SER A 85 -7.30 7.90 -6.25
CA SER A 85 -6.96 6.55 -5.77
C SER A 85 -6.86 6.39 -4.24
N TYR A 86 -7.34 7.34 -3.42
CA TYR A 86 -7.23 7.27 -1.94
C TYR A 86 -5.78 7.17 -1.41
N THR A 87 -4.81 7.55 -2.24
CA THR A 87 -3.38 7.38 -1.96
C THR A 87 -2.78 8.71 -1.53
N TYR A 88 -2.17 8.80 -0.35
CA TYR A 88 -1.49 10.02 0.06
C TYR A 88 -0.02 10.04 -0.43
N PRO A 89 0.57 11.23 -0.69
CA PRO A 89 2.00 11.33 -0.98
C PRO A 89 2.80 10.96 0.26
N LYS A 90 3.82 10.12 0.06
CA LYS A 90 4.73 9.68 1.12
C LYS A 90 5.33 10.85 1.91
N ASP A 91 5.74 11.91 1.23
CA ASP A 91 6.40 13.06 1.86
C ASP A 91 5.43 13.86 2.73
N ASP A 92 4.17 13.99 2.32
CA ASP A 92 3.18 14.72 3.12
C ASP A 92 2.77 13.90 4.37
N ILE A 93 2.57 12.59 4.24
CA ILE A 93 2.23 11.75 5.40
C ILE A 93 3.39 11.61 6.37
N SER A 94 4.61 11.38 5.88
CA SER A 94 5.79 11.28 6.75
C SER A 94 6.09 12.59 7.50
N ASN A 95 5.63 13.74 7.00
CA ASN A 95 5.70 15.03 7.70
C ASN A 95 4.60 15.24 8.74
N LEU A 96 3.53 14.45 8.72
CA LEU A 96 2.38 14.59 9.62
C LEU A 96 2.29 13.47 10.65
N LEU A 97 2.77 12.27 10.31
CA LEU A 97 2.69 11.07 11.13
C LEU A 97 4.08 10.51 11.42
N ASP A 98 4.27 10.02 12.65
CA ASP A 98 5.37 9.14 13.02
C ASP A 98 4.83 7.74 13.34
N ILE A 99 5.62 6.70 13.08
CA ILE A 99 5.32 5.37 13.60
C ILE A 99 5.55 5.40 15.12
N GLU A 100 4.50 5.11 15.87
CA GLU A 100 4.54 4.95 17.31
C GLU A 100 5.02 3.54 17.68
N SER A 101 4.42 2.54 17.04
CA SER A 101 4.79 1.14 17.21
C SER A 101 4.34 0.32 16.01
N PHE A 102 4.91 -0.87 15.85
CA PHE A 102 4.40 -1.86 14.92
C PHE A 102 4.53 -3.27 15.50
N GLU A 103 3.60 -4.14 15.11
CA GLU A 103 3.54 -5.53 15.53
C GLU A 103 3.65 -6.43 14.30
N ILE A 104 4.54 -7.41 14.37
CA ILE A 104 4.70 -8.43 13.33
C ILE A 104 4.07 -9.71 13.84
N LYS A 105 3.13 -10.25 13.07
CA LYS A 105 2.40 -11.47 13.37
C LYS A 105 2.53 -12.47 12.24
N ALA A 106 3.08 -13.64 12.54
CA ALA A 106 3.26 -14.72 11.57
C ALA A 106 2.72 -16.04 12.12
N THR A 107 2.31 -16.94 11.23
CA THR A 107 1.92 -18.30 11.59
C THR A 107 3.06 -19.26 11.26
N ASN A 108 3.51 -20.02 12.24
CA ASN A 108 4.52 -21.05 12.09
C ASN A 108 4.03 -22.33 12.77
N ASN A 109 3.99 -23.44 12.03
CA ASN A 109 3.55 -24.75 12.54
C ASN A 109 2.19 -24.71 13.26
N ASN A 110 1.19 -24.07 12.65
CA ASN A 110 -0.15 -23.84 13.22
C ASN A 110 -0.19 -23.00 14.51
N LYS A 111 0.92 -22.37 14.89
CA LYS A 111 0.97 -21.42 16.00
C LYS A 111 1.22 -20.02 15.48
N THR A 112 0.39 -19.10 15.90
CA THR A 112 0.58 -17.68 15.63
C THR A 112 1.54 -17.10 16.67
N VAL A 113 2.63 -16.53 16.19
CA VAL A 113 3.58 -15.74 16.98
C VAL A 113 3.40 -14.27 16.61
N SER A 114 3.53 -13.39 17.61
CA SER A 114 3.35 -11.95 17.43
C SER A 114 4.31 -11.20 18.33
N GLU A 115 4.92 -10.15 17.81
CA GLU A 115 5.84 -9.32 18.59
C GLU A 115 5.74 -7.85 18.21
N LYS A 116 5.71 -6.99 19.22
CA LYS A 116 5.50 -5.55 19.08
C LYS A 116 6.78 -4.78 19.39
N ALA A 117 7.19 -3.92 18.47
CA ALA A 117 8.29 -2.98 18.64
C ALA A 117 7.80 -1.52 18.64
N TYR A 118 8.58 -0.64 19.24
CA TYR A 118 8.32 0.80 19.29
C TYR A 118 9.23 1.55 18.32
N GLY A 119 8.67 2.57 17.66
CA GLY A 119 9.37 3.26 16.58
C GLY A 119 9.44 2.44 15.30
N VAL A 120 10.52 2.59 14.54
CA VAL A 120 10.63 2.07 13.16
C VAL A 120 11.58 0.88 13.01
N GLN A 121 12.43 0.64 14.01
CA GLN A 121 13.47 -0.40 13.99
C GLN A 121 12.86 -1.74 14.40
N LEU A 122 13.29 -2.80 13.74
CA LEU A 122 12.93 -4.16 14.14
C LEU A 122 13.66 -4.57 15.41
N SER A 123 12.92 -5.17 16.34
CA SER A 123 13.52 -5.84 17.49
C SER A 123 14.19 -7.16 17.07
N ASP A 124 15.07 -7.68 17.91
CA ASP A 124 15.74 -8.95 17.64
C ASP A 124 14.74 -10.12 17.63
N GLU A 125 13.71 -10.05 18.47
CA GLU A 125 12.61 -11.02 18.53
C GLU A 125 11.78 -10.99 17.24
N GLN A 126 11.48 -9.80 16.70
CA GLN A 126 10.80 -9.66 15.40
C GLN A 126 11.64 -10.25 14.26
N LYS A 127 12.95 -10.01 14.26
CA LYS A 127 13.86 -10.62 13.27
C LYS A 127 13.88 -12.15 13.37
N ASP A 128 13.83 -12.68 14.59
CA ASP A 128 13.75 -14.12 14.84
C ASP A 128 12.43 -14.72 14.33
N ILE A 129 11.29 -14.02 14.52
CA ILE A 129 10.00 -14.41 13.93
C ILE A 129 10.13 -14.49 12.40
N LEU A 130 10.62 -13.43 11.76
CA LEU A 130 10.72 -13.33 10.29
C LEU A 130 11.60 -14.43 9.68
N LYS A 131 12.71 -14.80 10.34
CA LYS A 131 13.59 -15.90 9.91
C LYS A 131 12.91 -17.27 9.94
N LYS A 132 11.90 -17.43 10.78
CA LYS A 132 11.21 -18.70 11.01
C LYS A 132 9.94 -18.86 10.17
N VAL A 133 9.55 -17.84 9.40
CA VAL A 133 8.37 -17.89 8.53
C VAL A 133 8.68 -18.74 7.29
N PRO A 134 7.90 -19.79 6.99
CA PRO A 134 8.06 -20.57 5.76
C PRO A 134 7.80 -19.72 4.52
N PHE A 135 8.44 -20.04 3.40
CA PHE A 135 8.20 -19.33 2.14
C PHE A 135 6.76 -19.47 1.66
N GLY A 136 6.17 -18.35 1.23
CA GLY A 136 4.80 -18.28 0.72
C GLY A 136 3.72 -18.12 1.80
N GLU A 137 4.11 -18.12 3.08
CA GLU A 137 3.21 -17.81 4.20
C GLU A 137 3.01 -16.31 4.36
N ASN A 138 1.82 -15.93 4.83
CA ASN A 138 1.48 -14.52 5.03
C ASN A 138 2.03 -14.01 6.38
N ILE A 139 2.60 -12.81 6.35
CA ILE A 139 3.02 -12.05 7.52
C ILE A 139 2.07 -10.87 7.66
N ASN A 140 1.47 -10.69 8.84
CA ASN A 140 0.62 -9.54 9.13
C ASN A 140 1.45 -8.50 9.88
N ILE A 141 1.39 -7.26 9.44
CA ILE A 141 2.08 -6.12 10.06
C ILE A 141 1.02 -5.10 10.47
N HIS A 142 0.91 -4.86 11.78
CA HIS A 142 0.07 -3.81 12.33
C HIS A 142 0.94 -2.61 12.64
N ILE A 143 0.61 -1.43 12.13
CA ILE A 143 1.36 -0.19 12.37
C ILE A 143 0.46 0.80 13.11
N SER A 144 0.93 1.31 14.23
CA SER A 144 0.30 2.40 14.95
C SER A 144 1.06 3.69 14.66
N PHE A 145 0.33 4.72 14.27
CA PHE A 145 0.86 6.04 13.99
C PHE A 145 0.45 7.03 15.08
N LYS A 146 1.31 7.99 15.34
CA LYS A 146 0.98 9.20 16.10
C LYS A 146 1.11 10.41 15.20
N TYR A 147 0.26 11.40 15.39
CA TYR A 147 0.48 12.69 14.76
C TYR A 147 1.71 13.36 15.36
N LYS A 148 2.52 13.99 14.51
CA LYS A 148 3.61 14.87 14.95
C LYS A 148 3.09 16.10 15.68
N ASN A 149 1.89 16.57 15.31
CA ASN A 149 1.22 17.63 16.03
C ASN A 149 0.48 17.05 17.25
N PRO A 150 0.87 17.40 18.49
CA PRO A 150 0.34 16.80 19.72
C PRO A 150 -1.15 17.10 19.98
N LYS A 151 -1.76 18.00 19.19
CA LYS A 151 -3.19 18.32 19.28
C LYS A 151 -4.11 17.19 18.82
N TYR A 152 -3.59 16.22 18.05
CA TYR A 152 -4.39 15.18 17.40
C TYR A 152 -4.07 13.78 18.00
N ARG A 153 -5.08 12.88 18.02
CA ARG A 153 -4.99 11.54 18.64
C ARG A 153 -4.35 10.51 17.70
N ASN A 154 -3.77 9.44 18.24
CA ASN A 154 -3.11 8.37 17.48
C ASN A 154 -4.06 7.62 16.52
N ILE A 155 -3.49 7.10 15.43
CA ILE A 155 -4.16 6.38 14.34
C ILE A 155 -3.63 4.93 14.30
N TYR A 156 -4.48 3.95 14.01
CA TYR A 156 -4.10 2.54 13.88
C TYR A 156 -4.30 2.05 12.45
N PHE A 157 -3.35 1.25 11.95
CA PHE A 157 -3.34 0.67 10.61
C PHE A 157 -2.91 -0.80 10.64
N GLN A 158 -3.43 -1.61 9.70
CA GLN A 158 -3.10 -3.01 9.56
C GLN A 158 -2.91 -3.36 8.07
N GLU A 159 -1.82 -4.06 7.75
CA GLU A 159 -1.54 -4.56 6.41
C GLU A 159 -1.02 -6.01 6.48
N THR A 160 -1.24 -6.77 5.42
CA THR A 160 -0.77 -8.16 5.30
C THR A 160 0.17 -8.23 4.11
N ILE A 161 1.35 -8.83 4.30
CA ILE A 161 2.37 -9.06 3.26
C ILE A 161 2.56 -10.57 3.05
N GLN A 162 3.03 -10.96 1.87
CA GLN A 162 3.24 -12.37 1.48
C GLN A 162 4.68 -12.64 1.04
#